data_AF-A0A953WBX0-F1
#
_entry.id   AF-A0A953WBX0-F1
#
_cell.length_a   1.000
_cell.length_b   1.000
_cell.length_c   1.000
_cell.angle_alpha   90.00
_cell.angle_beta   90.00
_cell.angle_gamma   90.00
#
_symmetry.space_group_name_H-M   'P 1'
#
loop_
_entity.id
_entity.type
_entity.pdbx_description
1 polymer ?
#
loop_
_entity_poly.entity_id
_entity_poly.type
_entity_poly.pdbx_seq_one_letter_code
_entity_poly.pdbx_strand_id
1 'polypeptide(L)'
;TFITTGMRADYLTVAVRTGGAGAGGLSFLVIETHQPGVTRTKLDKMGWWMSDTATIHFDEVRVPVENLVGAENSGFAGIVANFNSERLSMSAQAIAFARACLEDAANWARE
;
A
#
# COMPACT_ATOMS: atom_id res chain seq x y z
N THR A 1 -8.53 1.92 2.10
CA THR A 1 -8.22 3.34 1.84
C THR A 1 -6.73 3.60 2.03
N PHE A 2 -6.22 4.78 1.68
CA PHE A 2 -4.79 5.15 1.68
C PHE A 2 -3.90 4.25 0.81
N ILE A 3 -4.42 3.78 -0.33
CA ILE A 3 -3.67 2.89 -1.22
C ILE A 3 -2.81 3.73 -2.15
N THR A 4 -1.50 3.79 -1.88
CA THR A 4 -0.48 4.40 -2.76
C THR A 4 -0.54 3.76 -4.15
N THR A 5 -0.52 4.59 -5.20
CA THR A 5 -0.67 4.16 -6.61
C THR A 5 -2.04 3.54 -6.94
N GLY A 6 -3.02 3.59 -6.02
CA GLY A 6 -4.31 2.93 -6.22
C GLY A 6 -5.16 3.47 -7.37
N MET A 7 -4.93 4.69 -7.86
CA MET A 7 -5.65 5.23 -9.03
C MET A 7 -5.12 4.67 -10.34
N ARG A 8 -3.84 4.33 -10.40
CA ARG A 8 -3.18 3.87 -11.63
C ARG A 8 -2.82 2.38 -11.63
N ALA A 9 -2.84 1.73 -10.47
CA ALA A 9 -2.53 0.31 -10.37
C ALA A 9 -3.43 -0.53 -11.27
N ASP A 10 -2.85 -1.50 -11.97
CA ASP A 10 -3.56 -2.50 -12.77
C ASP A 10 -4.08 -3.64 -11.89
N TYR A 11 -3.34 -4.00 -10.85
CA TYR A 11 -3.71 -5.00 -9.85
C TYR A 11 -3.34 -4.54 -8.44
N LEU A 12 -4.01 -5.15 -7.44
CA LEU A 12 -3.82 -4.87 -6.03
C LEU A 12 -3.52 -6.18 -5.30
N THR A 13 -2.52 -6.18 -4.43
CA THR A 13 -2.35 -7.26 -3.45
C THR A 13 -3.18 -6.92 -2.23
N VAL A 14 -4.31 -7.61 -2.06
CA VAL A 14 -5.34 -7.25 -1.09
C VAL A 14 -5.31 -8.25 0.07
N ALA A 15 -5.12 -7.74 1.29
CA ALA A 15 -5.36 -8.52 2.49
C ALA A 15 -6.87 -8.72 2.65
N VAL A 16 -7.33 -9.96 2.58
CA VAL A 16 -8.74 -10.35 2.68
C VAL A 16 -8.94 -11.33 3.84
N ARG A 17 -10.14 -11.41 4.39
CA ARG A 17 -10.48 -12.43 5.39
C ARG A 17 -11.08 -13.64 4.70
N THR A 18 -10.43 -14.79 4.85
CA THR A 18 -10.90 -16.10 4.34
C THR A 18 -11.27 -17.05 5.47
N GLY A 19 -10.70 -16.85 6.66
CA GLY A 19 -10.98 -17.65 7.85
C GLY A 19 -11.73 -16.90 8.95
N GLY A 20 -11.51 -17.34 10.20
CA GLY A 20 -12.11 -16.75 11.39
C GLY A 20 -11.61 -15.35 11.74
N ALA A 21 -12.00 -14.87 12.92
CA ALA A 21 -11.58 -13.56 13.42
C ALA A 21 -10.06 -13.48 13.70
N GLY A 22 -9.53 -12.26 13.71
CA GLY A 22 -8.13 -12.01 14.04
C GLY A 22 -7.16 -12.23 12.88
N ALA A 23 -5.86 -12.24 13.22
CA ALA A 23 -4.75 -12.30 12.29
C ALA A 23 -4.67 -13.62 11.52
N GLY A 24 -4.97 -14.74 12.17
CA GLY A 24 -4.92 -16.08 11.58
C GLY A 24 -6.05 -16.41 10.61
N GLY A 25 -6.91 -15.45 10.26
CA GLY A 25 -7.95 -15.61 9.23
C GLY A 25 -7.70 -14.75 7.98
N LEU A 26 -6.53 -14.12 7.87
CA LEU A 26 -6.18 -13.23 6.75
C LEU A 26 -5.42 -13.98 5.67
N SER A 27 -5.75 -13.71 4.41
CA SER A 27 -5.05 -14.18 3.22
C SER A 27 -4.69 -12.99 2.32
N PHE A 28 -3.82 -13.22 1.33
CA PHE A 28 -3.59 -12.26 0.26
C PHE A 28 -4.17 -12.77 -1.05
N LEU A 29 -4.97 -11.94 -1.71
CA LEU A 29 -5.42 -12.16 -3.08
C LEU A 29 -4.88 -11.06 -3.99
N VAL A 30 -4.42 -11.44 -5.18
CA VAL A 30 -4.20 -10.48 -6.26
C VAL A 30 -5.55 -10.18 -6.93
N ILE A 31 -5.99 -8.93 -6.89
CA ILE A 31 -7.26 -8.49 -7.50
C ILE A 31 -6.95 -7.50 -8.60
N GLU A 32 -7.40 -7.79 -9.81
CA GLU A 32 -7.24 -6.88 -10.94
C GLU A 32 -8.25 -5.74 -10.85
N THR A 33 -7.79 -4.51 -11.07
CA THR A 33 -8.58 -3.30 -10.82
C THR A 33 -9.69 -3.06 -11.84
N HIS A 34 -9.68 -3.79 -12.94
CA HIS A 34 -10.69 -3.73 -13.99
C HIS A 34 -11.81 -4.78 -13.80
N GLN A 35 -11.73 -5.62 -12.77
CA GLN A 35 -12.80 -6.60 -12.48
C GLN A 35 -14.11 -5.90 -12.10
N PRO A 36 -15.27 -6.44 -12.51
CA PRO A 36 -16.57 -5.93 -12.10
C PRO A 36 -16.69 -5.85 -10.56
N GLY A 37 -17.22 -4.74 -10.05
CA GLY A 37 -17.36 -4.49 -8.61
C GLY A 37 -16.15 -3.81 -7.96
N VAL A 38 -15.03 -3.63 -8.68
CA VAL A 38 -13.91 -2.81 -8.22
C VAL A 38 -14.11 -1.36 -8.64
N THR A 39 -14.19 -0.45 -7.67
CA THR A 39 -14.22 1.00 -7.93
C THR A 39 -13.21 1.73 -7.06
N ARG A 40 -12.82 2.96 -7.48
CA ARG A 40 -11.76 3.72 -6.81
C ARG A 40 -12.03 5.22 -6.82
N THR A 41 -11.71 5.86 -5.71
CA THR A 41 -11.86 7.31 -5.50
C THR A 41 -10.53 7.90 -5.07
N LYS A 42 -10.11 8.99 -5.73
CA LYS A 42 -8.86 9.70 -5.41
C LYS A 42 -8.95 10.36 -4.04
N LEU A 43 -7.86 10.32 -3.26
CA LEU A 43 -7.73 11.08 -2.01
C LEU A 43 -7.07 12.44 -2.26
N ASP A 44 -7.65 13.47 -1.66
CA ASP A 44 -6.99 14.75 -1.44
C ASP A 44 -6.07 14.66 -0.22
N LYS A 45 -4.82 15.13 -0.37
CA LYS A 45 -3.75 14.93 0.61
C LYS A 45 -2.98 16.21 0.87
N MET A 46 -2.48 16.35 2.09
CA MET A 46 -1.60 17.45 2.49
C MET A 46 -0.32 17.54 1.66
N GLY A 47 0.27 16.40 1.30
CA GLY A 47 1.49 16.29 0.52
C GLY A 47 1.52 15.03 -0.33
N TRP A 48 2.71 14.64 -0.81
CA TRP A 48 2.89 13.52 -1.75
C TRP A 48 1.93 13.61 -2.95
N TRP A 49 1.77 14.81 -3.51
CA TRP A 49 0.80 15.09 -4.56
C TRP A 49 1.08 14.33 -5.86
N MET A 50 2.36 14.07 -6.16
CA MET A 50 2.77 13.26 -7.31
C MET A 50 2.46 11.76 -7.14
N SER A 51 2.30 11.31 -5.89
CA SER A 51 1.85 9.95 -5.61
C SER A 51 0.33 9.94 -5.62
N ASP A 52 -0.28 9.33 -6.64
CA ASP A 52 -1.72 9.07 -6.58
C ASP A 52 -2.04 8.15 -5.40
N THR A 53 -3.21 8.36 -4.79
CA THR A 53 -3.65 7.59 -3.62
C THR A 53 -5.15 7.42 -3.71
N ALA A 54 -5.63 6.21 -3.44
CA ALA A 54 -7.04 5.88 -3.61
C ALA A 54 -7.69 5.22 -2.39
N THR A 55 -8.99 5.43 -2.27
CA THR A 55 -9.89 4.52 -1.58
C THR A 55 -10.38 3.54 -2.62
N ILE A 56 -10.14 2.25 -2.38
CA ILE A 56 -10.63 1.16 -3.22
C ILE A 56 -11.87 0.57 -2.56
N HIS A 57 -12.90 0.34 -3.36
CA HIS A 57 -14.15 -0.30 -2.97
C HIS A 57 -14.28 -1.62 -3.74
N PHE A 58 -14.69 -2.66 -3.03
CA PHE A 58 -14.97 -3.99 -3.58
C PHE A 58 -16.43 -4.32 -3.28
N ASP A 59 -17.23 -4.56 -4.31
CA ASP A 59 -18.64 -4.96 -4.23
C ASP A 59 -18.84 -6.26 -5.00
N GLU A 60 -19.08 -7.37 -4.29
CA GLU A 60 -19.31 -8.70 -4.86
C GLU A 60 -18.30 -9.12 -5.96
N VAL A 61 -17.02 -8.74 -5.78
CA VAL A 61 -15.94 -9.01 -6.75
C VAL A 61 -15.59 -10.50 -6.76
N ARG A 62 -15.64 -11.14 -7.93
CA ARG A 62 -15.30 -12.54 -8.13
C ARG A 62 -13.85 -12.71 -8.53
N VAL A 63 -13.03 -13.26 -7.62
CA VAL A 63 -11.59 -13.47 -7.83
C VAL A 63 -11.28 -14.97 -7.98
N PRO A 64 -10.48 -15.38 -8.99
CA PRO A 64 -10.05 -16.78 -9.12
C PRO A 64 -9.21 -17.25 -7.92
N VAL A 65 -9.32 -18.53 -7.55
CA VAL A 65 -8.63 -19.10 -6.37
C VAL A 65 -7.11 -19.11 -6.58
N GLU A 66 -6.66 -19.26 -7.82
CA GLU A 66 -5.25 -19.22 -8.22
C GLU A 66 -4.58 -17.86 -7.95
N ASN A 67 -5.33 -16.79 -7.72
CA ASN A 67 -4.80 -15.48 -7.35
C ASN A 67 -4.41 -15.40 -5.86
N LEU A 68 -4.58 -16.48 -5.10
CA LEU A 68 -4.10 -16.61 -3.73
C LEU A 68 -2.57 -16.58 -3.68
N VAL A 69 -2.05 -15.64 -2.89
CA VAL A 69 -0.61 -15.51 -2.66
C VAL A 69 -0.24 -16.32 -1.41
N GLY A 70 0.51 -17.40 -1.62
CA GLY A 70 0.91 -18.30 -0.55
C GLY A 70 -0.23 -19.21 -0.08
N ALA A 71 -0.20 -19.60 1.19
CA ALA A 71 -1.23 -20.46 1.77
C ALA A 71 -2.43 -19.65 2.27
N GLU A 72 -3.62 -20.24 2.22
CA GLU A 72 -4.80 -19.64 2.84
C GLU A 72 -4.54 -19.40 4.34
N ASN A 73 -5.02 -18.27 4.86
CA ASN A 73 -4.88 -17.82 6.25
C ASN A 73 -3.44 -17.46 6.68
N SER A 74 -2.49 -17.37 5.72
CA SER A 74 -1.09 -16.98 5.98
C SER A 74 -0.78 -15.49 5.75
N GLY A 75 -1.77 -14.69 5.36
CA GLY A 75 -1.60 -13.29 4.94
C GLY A 75 -0.96 -12.41 6.02
N PHE A 76 -1.31 -12.59 7.29
CA PHE A 76 -0.70 -11.79 8.36
C PHE A 76 0.80 -12.06 8.53
N ALA A 77 1.24 -13.31 8.36
CA ALA A 77 2.67 -13.63 8.41
C ALA A 77 3.43 -12.95 7.26
N GLY A 78 2.83 -12.91 6.06
CA GLY A 78 3.37 -12.17 4.92
C GLY A 78 3.51 -10.67 5.19
N ILE A 79 2.52 -10.05 5.84
CA ILE A 79 2.58 -8.63 6.26
C ILE A 79 3.77 -8.39 7.20
N VAL A 80 3.87 -9.18 8.27
CA VAL A 80 4.91 -9.00 9.29
C VAL A 80 6.31 -9.21 8.71
N ALA A 81 6.46 -10.15 7.78
CA ALA A 81 7.72 -10.39 7.09
C ALA A 81 8.21 -9.16 6.29
N ASN A 82 7.28 -8.36 5.74
CA ASN A 82 7.63 -7.19 4.93
C ASN A 82 7.88 -5.90 5.74
N PHE A 83 7.21 -5.74 6.88
CA PHE A 83 7.22 -4.49 7.64
C PHE A 83 8.61 -4.00 8.06
N ASN A 84 9.55 -4.90 8.37
CA ASN A 84 10.88 -4.46 8.80
C ASN A 84 11.65 -3.76 7.68
N SER A 85 11.55 -4.25 6.44
CA SER A 85 12.16 -3.62 5.28
C SER A 85 11.51 -2.27 4.97
N GLU A 86 10.18 -2.22 4.99
CA GLU A 86 9.41 -0.99 4.77
C GLU A 86 9.78 0.10 5.78
N ARG A 87 9.81 -0.25 7.08
CA ARG A 87 10.21 0.67 8.15
C ARG A 87 11.60 1.23 7.96
N LEU A 88 12.57 0.37 7.63
CA LEU A 88 13.95 0.80 7.41
C LEU A 88 14.05 1.76 6.22
N SER A 89 13.35 1.46 5.11
CA SER A 89 13.29 2.34 3.95
C SER A 89 12.66 3.70 4.28
N MET A 90 11.57 3.73 5.06
CA MET A 90 10.94 4.98 5.49
C MET A 90 11.86 5.82 6.38
N SER A 91 12.61 5.19 7.29
CA SER A 91 13.61 5.89 8.11
C SER A 91 14.73 6.48 7.25
N ALA A 92 15.21 5.73 6.25
CA ALA A 92 16.22 6.23 5.33
C ALA A 92 15.72 7.44 4.52
N GLN A 93 14.48 7.39 4.02
CA GLN A 93 13.84 8.52 3.32
C GLN A 93 13.73 9.75 4.22
N ALA A 94 13.31 9.59 5.47
CA ALA A 94 13.20 10.70 6.41
C ALA A 94 14.53 11.41 6.63
N ILE A 95 15.62 10.65 6.81
CA ILE A 95 16.97 11.21 6.96
C ILE A 95 17.43 11.91 5.67
N ALA A 96 17.16 11.31 4.50
CA ALA A 96 17.53 11.91 3.22
C ALA A 96 16.81 13.26 3.00
N PHE A 97 15.52 13.35 3.29
CA PHE A 97 14.76 14.61 3.19
C PHE A 97 15.28 15.65 4.17
N ALA A 98 15.54 15.27 5.43
CA ALA A 98 16.10 16.19 6.42
C ALA A 98 17.47 16.75 5.99
N ARG A 99 18.30 15.91 5.38
CA ARG A 99 19.61 16.32 4.84
C ARG A 99 19.46 17.32 3.69
N ALA A 100 18.56 17.06 2.74
CA ALA A 100 18.31 17.99 1.64
C ALA A 100 17.86 19.37 2.15
N CYS A 101 16.91 19.40 3.10
CA CYS A 101 16.46 20.64 3.72
C CYS A 101 17.58 21.38 4.46
N LEU A 102 18.47 20.66 5.15
CA LEU A 102 19.60 21.26 5.85
C LEU A 102 20.63 21.84 4.87
N GLU A 103 20.93 21.14 3.79
CA GLU A 103 21.86 21.61 2.74
C GLU A 103 21.32 22.88 2.08
N ASP A 104 20.03 22.91 1.72
CA ASP A 104 19.37 24.10 1.16
C ASP A 104 19.42 25.29 2.13
N ALA A 105 19.08 25.07 3.40
CA ALA A 105 19.10 26.12 4.42
C ALA A 105 20.51 26.67 4.68
N ALA A 106 21.52 25.79 4.70
CA ALA A 106 22.92 26.18 4.92
C ALA A 106 23.50 26.94 3.72
N ASN A 107 23.12 26.58 2.50
CA ASN A 107 23.51 27.32 1.30
C ASN A 107 22.90 28.72 1.31
N TRP A 108 21.58 28.81 1.56
CA TRP A 108 20.89 30.09 1.67
C TRP A 108 21.51 31.02 2.73
N ALA A 109 21.93 30.49 3.88
CA ALA A 109 22.53 31.30 4.95
C ALA A 109 23.94 31.85 4.63
N ARG A 110 24.60 31.35 3.59
CA ARG A 110 25.92 31.82 3.15
C ARG A 110 25.85 32.86 2.03
N GLU A 111 24.70 32.96 1.36
CA GLU A 111 24.40 34.02 0.39
C GLU A 111 24.10 35.34 1.10
#